data_AF-A0A7Y2HUI7-F1
#
_entry.id   AF-A0A7Y2HUI7-F1
#
_cell.length_a   1.000
_cell.length_b   1.000
_cell.length_c   1.000
_cell.angle_alpha   90.00
_cell.angle_beta   90.00
_cell.angle_gamma   90.00
#
_symmetry.space_group_name_H-M   'P 1'
#
loop_
_entity.id
_entity.type
_entity.pdbx_description
1 polymer ?
#
loop_
_entity_poly.entity_id
_entity_poly.type
_entity_poly.pdbx_seq_one_letter_code
_entity_poly.pdbx_strand_id
1 'polypeptide(L)'
;MAWGRLVGASAALAAAELAATIRQPLLVLADDPRHADQLEAEIRFFAGPELEIEHFVEWETLPWDSFSPHQDIVSQRLRVLAALPRMQRGIIIAAASVLQQRLPPVEYVAARSLSLLTGQVLPREDFT
;
A
#
# COMPACT_ATOMS: atom_id res chain seq x y z
N MET A 1 23.54 7.58 -3.18
CA MET A 1 23.40 8.58 -2.09
C MET A 1 22.93 7.81 -0.87
N ALA A 2 23.53 8.01 0.31
CA ALA A 2 23.10 7.36 1.54
C ALA A 2 22.73 8.45 2.55
N TRP A 3 21.58 8.30 3.22
CA TRP A 3 21.21 9.15 4.34
C TRP A 3 21.82 8.60 5.63
N GLY A 4 22.24 9.49 6.52
CA GLY A 4 22.85 9.14 7.79
C GLY A 4 22.33 10.02 8.91
N ARG A 5 22.50 9.55 10.15
CA ARG A 5 22.07 10.25 11.38
C ARG A 5 20.56 10.57 11.42
N LEU A 6 19.75 9.70 10.83
CA LEU A 6 18.30 9.74 11.02
C LEU A 6 17.99 9.21 12.42
N VAL A 7 17.47 10.08 13.28
CA VAL A 7 17.06 9.78 14.65
C VAL A 7 15.59 10.13 14.85
N GLY A 8 14.85 9.30 15.59
CA GLY A 8 13.40 9.44 15.75
C GLY A 8 12.68 9.46 14.40
N ALA A 9 11.67 10.33 14.27
CA ALA A 9 10.82 10.42 13.08
C ALA A 9 11.47 11.14 11.86
N SER A 10 12.78 11.39 11.90
CA SER A 10 13.47 12.07 10.79
C SER A 10 13.54 11.24 9.51
N ALA A 11 13.49 9.90 9.60
CA ALA A 11 13.39 9.03 8.43
C ALA A 11 12.04 9.18 7.72
N ALA A 12 10.95 9.26 8.48
CA ALA A 12 9.61 9.50 7.96
C ALA A 12 9.49 10.88 7.29
N LEU A 13 10.05 11.92 7.92
CA LEU A 13 10.13 13.26 7.32
C LEU A 13 10.91 13.23 6.00
N ALA A 14 12.08 12.59 5.98
CA ALA A 14 12.90 12.49 4.77
C ALA A 14 12.18 11.74 3.65
N ALA A 15 11.44 10.67 3.97
CA ALA A 15 10.61 9.95 3.02
C ALA A 15 9.48 10.81 2.45
N ALA A 16 8.78 11.58 3.31
CA ALA A 16 7.73 12.50 2.88
C ALA A 16 8.25 13.60 1.95
N GLU A 17 9.36 14.25 2.30
CA GLU A 17 10.02 15.29 1.48
C GLU A 17 10.52 14.74 0.15
N LEU A 18 11.12 13.54 0.16
CA LEU A 18 11.59 12.89 -1.05
C LEU A 18 10.42 12.56 -1.98
N ALA A 19 9.36 11.94 -1.45
CA ALA A 19 8.15 11.62 -2.20
C ALA A 19 7.44 12.88 -2.72
N ALA A 20 7.55 14.00 -2.00
CA ALA A 20 7.03 15.26 -2.46
C ALA A 20 7.78 15.80 -3.69
N THR A 21 9.08 15.53 -3.78
CA THR A 21 9.97 16.07 -4.82
C THR A 21 10.03 15.20 -6.08
N ILE A 22 9.97 13.87 -5.93
CA ILE A 22 10.08 12.94 -7.06
C ILE A 22 8.73 12.71 -7.75
N ARG A 23 8.76 12.41 -9.04
CA ARG A 23 7.57 12.08 -9.86
C ARG A 23 7.47 10.57 -10.11
N GLN A 24 7.66 9.79 -9.06
CA GLN A 24 7.55 8.33 -9.07
C GLN A 24 7.10 7.85 -7.68
N PRO A 25 6.45 6.69 -7.58
CA PRO A 25 6.13 6.08 -6.28
C PRO A 25 7.39 5.76 -5.48
N LEU A 26 7.32 5.93 -4.15
CA LEU A 26 8.36 5.55 -3.21
C LEU A 26 7.90 4.35 -2.39
N LEU A 27 8.68 3.26 -2.40
CA LEU A 27 8.48 2.14 -1.47
C LEU A 27 9.36 2.35 -0.24
N VAL A 28 8.72 2.47 0.93
CA VAL A 28 9.39 2.54 2.23
C VAL A 28 9.26 1.18 2.90
N LEU A 29 10.40 0.55 3.16
CA LEU A 29 10.47 -0.75 3.81
C LEU A 29 10.74 -0.58 5.30
N ALA A 30 9.82 -1.09 6.10
CA ALA A 30 9.99 -1.25 7.53
C ALA A 30 10.65 -2.61 7.84
N ASP A 31 11.32 -2.69 8.99
CA ASP A 31 11.93 -3.95 9.44
C ASP A 31 10.88 -5.01 9.76
N ASP A 32 9.76 -4.58 10.34
CA ASP A 32 8.67 -5.42 10.80
C ASP A 32 7.32 -4.66 10.71
N PRO A 33 6.17 -5.34 10.92
CA PRO A 33 4.84 -4.73 10.81
C PRO A 33 4.61 -3.58 11.78
N ARG A 34 5.15 -3.65 13.00
CA ARG A 34 4.98 -2.59 14.00
C ARG A 34 5.76 -1.34 13.59
N HIS A 35 6.95 -1.52 13.03
CA HIS A 35 7.70 -0.43 12.44
C HIS A 35 6.97 0.13 11.20
N ALA A 36 6.27 -0.69 10.41
CA ALA A 36 5.45 -0.21 9.30
C ALA A 36 4.29 0.68 9.76
N ASP A 37 3.56 0.26 10.81
CA ASP A 37 2.50 1.07 11.43
C ASP A 37 3.04 2.41 11.96
N GLN A 38 4.21 2.38 12.61
CA GLN A 38 4.86 3.58 13.11
C GLN A 38 5.25 4.52 11.96
N LEU A 39 5.88 4.01 10.90
CA LEU A 39 6.24 4.80 9.73
C LEU A 39 5.01 5.38 9.04
N GLU A 40 3.90 4.64 8.96
CA GLU A 40 2.65 5.17 8.43
C GLU A 40 2.18 6.38 9.22
N ALA A 41 2.10 6.27 10.54
CA ALA A 41 1.66 7.38 11.39
C ALA A 41 2.59 8.60 11.26
N GLU A 42 3.90 8.38 11.28
CA GLU A 42 4.90 9.46 11.17
C GLU A 42 4.90 10.11 9.77
N ILE A 43 4.85 9.32 8.71
CA ILE A 43 4.82 9.83 7.33
C ILE A 43 3.54 10.62 7.08
N ARG A 44 2.38 10.11 7.53
CA ARG A 44 1.10 10.84 7.43
C ARG A 44 1.12 12.16 8.19
N PHE A 45 1.84 12.24 9.31
CA PHE A 45 1.99 13.49 10.06
C PHE A 45 2.77 14.56 9.27
N PHE A 46 3.82 14.18 8.54
CA PHE A 46 4.64 15.13 7.77
C PHE A 46 4.13 15.38 6.34
N ALA A 47 3.36 14.44 5.78
CA ALA A 47 2.88 14.54 4.41
C ALA A 47 1.78 15.60 4.23
N GLY A 48 1.83 16.31 3.10
CA GLY A 48 0.74 17.17 2.65
C GLY A 48 -0.47 16.37 2.14
N PRO A 49 -1.65 17.00 2.04
CA PRO A 49 -2.90 16.34 1.66
C PRO A 49 -2.92 15.75 0.23
N GLU A 50 -1.98 16.17 -0.61
CA GLU A 50 -1.87 15.73 -2.01
C GLU A 50 -1.02 14.46 -2.18
N LEU A 51 -0.34 14.00 -1.14
CA LEU A 51 0.51 12.82 -1.23
C LEU A 51 -0.31 11.57 -0.91
N GLU A 52 -0.50 10.72 -1.91
CA GLU A 52 -1.10 9.40 -1.74
C GLU A 52 -0.17 8.53 -0.87
N ILE A 53 -0.72 7.95 0.20
CA ILE A 53 0.01 7.08 1.14
C ILE A 53 -0.80 5.81 1.32
N GLU A 54 -0.21 4.70 0.91
CA GLU A 54 -0.80 3.37 0.98
C GLU A 54 0.05 2.44 1.86
N HIS A 55 -0.61 1.64 2.70
CA HIS A 55 0.06 0.66 3.56
C HIS A 55 -0.26 -0.75 3.05
N PHE A 56 0.77 -1.44 2.54
CA PHE A 56 0.69 -2.81 2.09
C PHE A 56 1.01 -3.80 3.23
N VAL A 57 -0.04 -4.12 3.99
CA VAL A 57 0.01 -4.97 5.18
C VAL A 57 0.29 -6.45 4.87
N GLU A 58 0.84 -7.18 5.83
CA GLU A 58 1.01 -8.63 5.76
C GLU A 58 -0.30 -9.40 6.02
N TRP A 59 -0.28 -10.72 5.87
CA TRP A 59 -1.47 -11.58 5.97
C TRP A 59 -1.93 -11.87 7.42
N GLU A 60 -1.23 -11.37 8.44
CA GLU A 60 -1.44 -11.67 9.88
C GLU A 60 -1.60 -13.17 10.22
N THR A 61 -1.13 -14.04 9.33
CA THR A 61 -1.21 -15.49 9.43
C THR A 61 0.17 -16.06 9.14
N LEU A 62 0.47 -17.22 9.73
CA LEU A 62 1.74 -17.88 9.50
C LEU A 62 1.78 -18.52 8.10
N PRO A 63 2.97 -18.74 7.51
CA PRO A 63 3.09 -19.59 6.33
C PRO A 63 2.50 -20.98 6.61
N TRP A 64 1.55 -21.41 5.78
CA TRP A 64 0.82 -22.68 5.93
C TRP A 64 -0.11 -22.75 7.15
N ASP A 65 -0.61 -21.61 7.61
CA ASP A 65 -1.65 -21.56 8.64
C ASP A 65 -2.98 -22.17 8.14
N SER A 66 -3.75 -22.71 9.07
CA SER A 66 -5.10 -23.23 8.86
C SER A 66 -6.16 -22.13 8.74
N PHE A 67 -5.85 -20.92 9.23
CA PHE A 67 -6.74 -19.78 9.16
C PHE A 67 -6.53 -18.97 7.89
N SER A 68 -7.64 -18.47 7.34
CA SER A 68 -7.58 -17.46 6.29
C SER A 68 -7.32 -16.07 6.91
N PRO A 69 -6.62 -15.17 6.20
CA PRO A 69 -6.46 -13.79 6.64
C PRO A 69 -7.80 -13.10 6.86
N HIS A 70 -7.82 -12.13 7.77
CA HIS A 70 -9.02 -11.32 8.01
C HIS A 70 -9.45 -10.59 6.73
N GLN A 71 -10.75 -10.47 6.48
CA GLN A 71 -11.27 -9.88 5.23
C GLN A 71 -10.82 -8.43 5.02
N ASP A 72 -10.62 -7.67 6.09
CA ASP A 72 -10.11 -6.30 6.02
C ASP A 72 -8.69 -6.24 5.48
N ILE A 73 -7.83 -7.20 5.86
CA ILE A 73 -6.46 -7.32 5.35
C ILE A 73 -6.50 -7.67 3.85
N VAL A 74 -7.36 -8.61 3.46
CA VAL A 74 -7.54 -8.95 2.05
C VAL A 74 -8.00 -7.72 1.25
N SER A 75 -8.98 -7.00 1.77
CA SER A 75 -9.55 -5.80 1.14
C SER A 75 -8.50 -4.69 0.99
N GLN A 76 -7.73 -4.41 2.05
CA GLN A 76 -6.66 -3.41 2.03
C GLN A 76 -5.57 -3.78 1.03
N ARG A 77 -5.10 -5.03 1.03
CA ARG A 77 -4.08 -5.49 0.07
C ARG A 77 -4.58 -5.38 -1.37
N LEU A 78 -5.82 -5.78 -1.65
CA LEU A 78 -6.41 -5.65 -2.99
C LEU A 78 -6.56 -4.20 -3.42
N ARG A 79 -6.93 -3.29 -2.50
CA ARG A 79 -6.97 -1.84 -2.78
C ARG A 79 -5.61 -1.33 -3.25
N VAL A 80 -4.55 -1.63 -2.49
CA VAL A 80 -3.19 -1.22 -2.86
C VAL A 80 -2.77 -1.83 -4.19
N LEU A 81 -2.97 -3.14 -4.40
CA LEU A 81 -2.61 -3.82 -5.65
C LEU A 81 -3.39 -3.29 -6.86
N ALA A 82 -4.62 -2.82 -6.69
CA ALA A 82 -5.43 -2.25 -7.76
C ALA A 82 -5.07 -0.78 -8.07
N ALA A 83 -4.57 -0.03 -7.08
CA ALA A 83 -4.11 1.35 -7.25
C ALA A 83 -2.68 1.40 -7.83
N LEU A 84 -1.80 0.51 -7.36
CA LEU A 84 -0.37 0.50 -7.63
C LEU A 84 0.02 0.65 -9.12
N PRO A 85 -0.61 -0.05 -10.10
CA PRO A 85 -0.23 0.08 -11.51
C PRO A 85 -0.47 1.47 -12.11
N ARG A 86 -1.35 2.28 -11.48
CA ARG A 86 -1.70 3.64 -11.93
C ARG A 86 -1.04 4.72 -11.09
N MET A 87 -0.38 4.35 -10.00
CA MET A 87 0.24 5.27 -9.07
C MET A 87 1.46 5.94 -9.72
N GLN A 88 1.41 7.25 -9.90
CA GLN A 88 2.50 8.03 -10.50
C GLN A 88 3.40 8.71 -9.45
N ARG A 89 2.85 8.96 -8.26
CA ARG A 89 3.52 9.63 -7.14
C ARG A 89 2.83 9.23 -5.85
N GLY A 90 3.61 9.11 -4.78
CA GLY A 90 3.12 8.81 -3.44
C GLY A 90 4.03 7.81 -2.73
N ILE A 91 3.59 7.30 -1.59
CA ILE A 91 4.36 6.40 -0.74
C ILE A 91 3.59 5.10 -0.54
N ILE A 92 4.30 3.98 -0.69
CA ILE A 92 3.84 2.65 -0.29
C ILE A 92 4.70 2.23 0.89
N ILE A 93 4.07 1.84 1.99
CA ILE A 93 4.73 1.38 3.20
C ILE A 93 4.50 -0.13 3.30
N ALA A 94 5.56 -0.89 3.56
CA ALA A 94 5.46 -2.33 3.75
C ALA A 94 6.55 -2.83 4.70
N ALA A 95 6.27 -3.86 5.48
CA ALA A 95 7.32 -4.61 6.16
C ALA A 95 8.15 -5.41 5.16
N ALA A 96 9.44 -5.58 5.43
CA ALA A 96 10.35 -6.34 4.57
C ALA A 96 9.89 -7.81 4.39
N SER A 97 9.19 -8.38 5.38
CA SER A 97 8.58 -9.71 5.29
C SER A 97 7.61 -9.85 4.13
N VAL A 98 6.87 -8.78 3.79
CA VAL A 98 5.85 -8.79 2.73
C VAL A 98 6.47 -9.01 1.35
N LEU A 99 7.71 -8.57 1.13
CA LEU A 99 8.42 -8.76 -0.15
C LEU A 99 8.73 -10.23 -0.46
N GLN A 100 8.70 -11.10 0.56
CA GLN A 100 8.95 -12.52 0.38
C GLN A 100 7.71 -13.26 -0.15
N GLN A 101 6.55 -12.61 -0.13
CA GLN A 101 5.30 -13.19 -0.61
C GLN A 101 5.14 -12.97 -2.11
N ARG A 102 4.77 -14.03 -2.82
CA ARG A 102 4.37 -13.90 -4.23
C ARG A 102 3.06 -13.13 -4.31
N LEU A 103 3.00 -12.18 -5.24
CA LEU A 103 1.80 -11.41 -5.55
C LEU A 103 1.04 -12.05 -6.70
N PRO A 104 -0.30 -11.87 -6.77
CA PRO A 104 -1.04 -12.24 -7.96
C PRO A 104 -0.57 -11.41 -9.18
N PRO A 105 -0.69 -11.94 -10.41
CA PRO A 105 -0.44 -11.17 -11.61
C PRO A 105 -1.29 -9.89 -11.65
N VAL A 106 -0.76 -8.82 -12.24
CA VAL A 106 -1.45 -7.51 -12.33
C VAL A 106 -2.77 -7.65 -13.09
N GLU A 107 -2.77 -8.43 -14.17
CA GLU A 107 -3.94 -8.68 -15.02
C GLU A 107 -5.04 -9.41 -14.25
N TYR A 108 -4.67 -10.27 -13.30
CA TYR A 108 -5.64 -10.99 -12.47
C TYR A 108 -6.44 -10.02 -11.60
N VAL A 109 -5.76 -9.07 -10.96
CA VAL A 109 -6.39 -8.04 -10.11
C VAL A 109 -7.21 -7.08 -10.97
N ALA A 110 -6.65 -6.61 -12.09
CA ALA A 110 -7.33 -5.68 -12.99
C ALA A 110 -8.64 -6.26 -13.54
N ALA A 111 -8.61 -7.50 -14.06
CA ALA A 111 -9.77 -8.17 -14.65
C ALA A 111 -10.87 -8.51 -13.63
N ARG A 112 -10.57 -8.50 -12.33
CA ARG A 112 -11.52 -8.81 -11.24
C ARG A 112 -11.90 -7.57 -10.43
N SER A 113 -11.58 -6.38 -10.95
CA SER A 113 -12.02 -5.10 -10.39
C SER A 113 -13.20 -4.56 -11.19
N LEU A 114 -14.25 -4.09 -10.48
CA LEU A 114 -15.40 -3.44 -11.08
C LEU A 114 -15.37 -1.95 -10.73
N SER A 115 -15.21 -1.09 -11.74
CA SER A 115 -15.32 0.36 -11.58
C SER A 115 -16.70 0.83 -12.01
N LEU A 116 -17.39 1.54 -11.11
CA LEU A 116 -18.74 2.04 -11.34
C LEU A 116 -18.74 3.57 -11.27
N LEU A 117 -19.47 4.21 -12.19
CA LEU A 117 -19.73 5.64 -12.18
C LEU A 117 -21.15 5.93 -11.71
N THR A 118 -21.34 7.02 -10.98
CA THR A 118 -22.68 7.47 -10.59
C THR A 118 -23.53 7.72 -11.85
N GLY A 119 -24.70 7.07 -11.92
CA GLY A 119 -25.58 7.13 -13.08
C GLY A 119 -25.27 6.13 -14.19
N GLN A 120 -24.26 5.26 -14.02
CA GLN A 120 -23.99 4.17 -14.96
C GLN A 120 -25.18 3.20 -15.01
N VAL A 121 -25.77 3.05 -16.19
CA VAL A 121 -26.84 2.07 -16.43
C VAL A 121 -26.20 0.70 -16.61
N LEU A 122 -26.56 -0.25 -15.76
CA LEU A 122 -26.10 -1.63 -15.82
C LEU A 122 -27.30 -2.59 -15.94
N PRO A 123 -27.22 -3.61 -16.81
CA PRO A 123 -28.22 -4.68 -16.83
C PRO A 123 -28.20 -5.43 -15.51
N ARG A 124 -29.32 -5.48 -14.79
CA ARG A 124 -29.41 -6.16 -13.49
C ARG A 124 -29.16 -7.67 -13.59
N GLU A 125 -29.59 -8.27 -14.70
CA GLU A 125 -29.54 -9.71 -14.96
C GLU A 125 -28.10 -10.25 -14.96
N ASP A 126 -27.12 -9.40 -15.30
CA ASP A 126 -25.70 -9.79 -15.32
C ASP A 126 -25.05 -9.82 -13.91
N PHE A 127 -25.76 -9.38 -12.86
CA PHE A 127 -25.25 -9.26 -11.49
C PHE A 127 -26.10 -9.99 -10.43
N THR A 128 -27.09 -10.79 -10.85
CA THR A 128 -27.94 -11.59 -9.95
C THR A 128 -27.65 -13.06 -10.11
#